data_AF-A0A660Y619-F1
#
_entry.id   AF-A0A660Y619-F1
#
_cell.length_a   1.000
_cell.length_b   1.000
_cell.length_c   1.000
_cell.angle_alpha   90.00
_cell.angle_beta   90.00
_cell.angle_gamma   90.00
#
_symmetry.space_group_name_H-M   'P 1'
#
loop_
_entity.id
_entity.type
_entity.pdbx_description
1 polymer ?
#
loop_
_entity_poly.entity_id
_entity_poly.type
_entity_poly.pdbx_seq_one_letter_code
_entity_poly.pdbx_strand_id
1 'polypeptide(L)' 'MIADVREPWPGPRTREYLSLSERYEPRCMTQQAPVVWERAEGVVVWDVDGNRYIDFTSGVLVTNVGHSHPKHVRA' A
#
# COMPACT_ATOMS: atom_id res chain seq x y z
N MET A 1 -5.26 16.28 -8.81
CA MET A 1 -5.73 15.55 -7.62
C MET A 1 -4.64 14.59 -7.16
N ILE A 2 -4.49 14.34 -5.86
CA ILE A 2 -3.36 13.57 -5.29
C ILE A 2 -3.57 12.04 -5.39
N ALA A 3 -4.81 11.58 -5.53
CA ALA A 3 -5.16 10.20 -5.88
C ALA A 3 -5.32 10.02 -7.41
N ASP A 4 -4.77 8.92 -7.95
CA ASP A 4 -4.88 8.45 -9.34
C ASP A 4 -4.98 6.93 -9.33
N VAL A 5 -6.21 6.41 -9.40
CA VAL A 5 -6.50 4.97 -9.38
C VAL A 5 -7.22 4.62 -10.67
N ARG A 6 -6.75 3.58 -11.35
CA ARG A 6 -7.21 3.20 -12.69
C ARG A 6 -8.03 1.92 -12.62
N GLU A 7 -9.02 1.83 -13.49
CA GLU A 7 -9.74 0.57 -13.67
C GLU A 7 -8.94 -0.40 -14.56
N PRO A 8 -9.03 -1.72 -14.30
CA PRO A 8 -9.83 -2.34 -13.25
C PRO A 8 -9.15 -2.32 -11.87
N TRP A 9 -9.93 -2.11 -10.80
CA TRP A 9 -9.44 -2.10 -9.42
C TRP A 9 -10.08 -3.24 -8.58
N PRO A 10 -9.31 -4.02 -7.79
CA PRO A 10 -7.85 -3.99 -7.67
C PRO A 10 -7.15 -4.37 -8.98
N GLY A 11 -5.94 -3.86 -9.20
CA GLY A 11 -5.18 -4.15 -10.41
C GLY A 11 -4.81 -5.64 -10.54
N PRO A 12 -4.40 -6.09 -11.73
CA PRO A 12 -4.11 -7.51 -11.99
C PRO A 12 -2.98 -8.05 -11.10
N ARG A 13 -1.90 -7.28 -10.85
CA ARG A 13 -0.80 -7.73 -9.99
C ARG A 13 -1.21 -7.74 -8.52
N THR A 14 -1.96 -6.72 -8.09
CA THR A 14 -2.53 -6.69 -6.74
C THR A 14 -3.38 -7.93 -6.49
N ARG A 15 -4.27 -8.30 -7.43
CA ARG A 15 -5.08 -9.51 -7.33
C ARG A 15 -4.25 -10.79 -7.21
N GLU A 16 -3.18 -10.92 -7.98
CA GLU A 16 -2.27 -12.07 -7.91
C GLU A 16 -1.67 -12.22 -6.49
N TYR A 17 -1.12 -11.14 -5.93
CA TYR A 17 -0.55 -11.16 -4.58
C TYR A 17 -1.60 -11.42 -3.48
N LEU A 18 -2.80 -10.86 -3.61
CA LEU A 18 -3.89 -11.13 -2.68
C LEU A 18 -4.31 -12.61 -2.72
N SER A 19 -4.36 -13.24 -3.90
CA SER A 19 -4.63 -14.68 -4.01
C SER A 19 -3.53 -15.56 -3.41
N LEU A 20 -2.26 -15.12 -3.49
CA LEU A 20 -1.16 -15.80 -2.80
C LEU A 20 -1.31 -15.68 -1.28
N SER A 21 -1.60 -14.49 -0.76
CA SER A 21 -1.90 -14.25 0.67
C SER A 21 -3.04 -15.15 1.14
N GLU A 22 -4.17 -15.20 0.42
CA GLU A 22 -5.31 -16.06 0.79
C GLU A 22 -4.94 -17.55 0.84
N ARG A 23 -4.05 -18.01 -0.04
CA ARG A 23 -3.62 -19.41 -0.10
C ARG A 23 -2.67 -19.79 1.03
N TYR A 24 -1.82 -18.86 1.47
CA TYR A 24 -0.68 -19.18 2.34
C TYR A 24 -0.74 -18.55 3.74
N GLU A 25 -1.56 -17.51 3.96
CA GLU A 25 -1.71 -16.85 5.25
C GLU A 25 -2.90 -17.42 6.06
N PRO A 26 -2.81 -17.44 7.40
CA PRO A 26 -3.91 -17.86 8.24
C PRO A 26 -5.05 -16.83 8.20
N ARG A 27 -6.29 -17.31 8.18
CA ARG A 27 -7.50 -16.47 8.08
C ARG A 27 -7.71 -15.46 9.21
N CYS A 28 -7.00 -15.60 10.34
CA CYS A 28 -7.04 -14.63 11.43
C CYS A 28 -6.34 -13.31 11.10
N MET A 29 -5.47 -13.30 10.08
CA MET A 29 -4.85 -12.10 9.55
C MET A 29 -5.84 -11.46 8.56
N THR A 30 -6.73 -10.61 9.06
CA THR A 30 -7.71 -9.93 8.20
C THR A 30 -7.04 -8.87 7.34
N GLN A 31 -7.38 -8.84 6.05
CA GLN A 31 -6.92 -7.80 5.13
C GLN A 31 -7.72 -6.52 5.38
N GLN A 32 -7.03 -5.38 5.53
CA GLN A 32 -7.69 -4.09 5.76
C GLN A 32 -8.18 -3.43 4.47
N ALA A 33 -7.32 -3.37 3.44
CA ALA A 33 -7.64 -2.84 2.13
C ALA A 33 -7.02 -3.75 1.05
N PRO A 34 -7.68 -3.94 -0.11
CA PRO A 34 -7.18 -4.79 -1.18
C PRO A 34 -6.12 -4.05 -2.01
N VAL A 35 -5.04 -3.63 -1.36
CA VAL A 35 -3.94 -2.83 -1.91
C VAL A 35 -2.63 -3.47 -1.50
N VAL A 36 -1.77 -3.77 -2.47
CA VAL A 36 -0.42 -4.32 -2.23
C VAL A 36 0.59 -3.23 -2.54
N TRP A 37 1.25 -2.73 -1.51
CA TRP A 37 2.12 -1.55 -1.60
C TRP A 37 3.46 -1.92 -2.27
N GLU A 38 3.86 -1.14 -3.27
CA GLU A 38 5.19 -1.24 -3.89
C GLU A 38 6.16 -0.21 -3.30
N ARG A 39 5.67 1.02 -3.08
CA ARG A 39 6.46 2.11 -2.47
C ARG A 39 5.56 3.13 -1.79
N ALA A 40 6.14 3.90 -0.87
CA ALA A 40 5.46 5.02 -0.22
C ALA A 40 6.45 6.16 0.07
N GLU A 41 5.97 7.40 -0.05
CA GLU A 41 6.75 8.63 0.17
C GLU A 41 5.82 9.75 0.67
N GLY A 42 6.19 10.39 1.78
CA GLY A 42 5.35 11.39 2.41
C GLY A 42 4.01 10.79 2.83
N VAL A 43 2.92 11.27 2.22
CA VAL A 43 1.54 10.81 2.44
C VAL A 43 0.99 9.95 1.29
N VAL A 44 1.82 9.64 0.29
CA VAL A 44 1.39 8.93 -0.92
C VAL A 44 1.91 7.50 -0.91
N VAL A 45 1.05 6.58 -1.28
CA VAL A 45 1.36 5.16 -1.48
C VAL A 45 1.12 4.81 -2.93
N TRP A 46 2.02 4.01 -3.49
CA TRP A 46 1.87 3.38 -4.79
C TRP A 46 1.67 1.88 -4.61
N ASP A 47 0.64 1.33 -5.23
CA ASP A 47 0.52 -0.12 -5.34
C ASP A 47 1.39 -0.70 -6.46
N VAL A 48 1.48 -2.02 -6.50
CA VAL A 48 2.24 -2.79 -7.51
C VAL A 48 1.72 -2.64 -8.95
N ASP A 49 0.54 -2.05 -9.14
CA ASP A 49 -0.05 -1.74 -10.45
C ASP A 49 0.17 -0.27 -10.85
N GLY A 50 0.86 0.51 -10.00
CA GLY A 50 1.20 1.91 -10.22
C GLY A 50 0.09 2.90 -9.82
N ASN A 51 -1.00 2.45 -9.20
CA ASN A 51 -2.04 3.35 -8.70
C ASN A 51 -1.53 4.13 -7.49
N ARG A 52 -2.03 5.36 -7.33
CA ARG A 52 -1.63 6.30 -6.28
C ARG A 52 -2.76 6.56 -5.30
N TYR A 53 -2.46 6.35 -4.03
CA TYR A 53 -3.37 6.54 -2.92
C TYR A 53 -2.84 7.61 -1.95
N ILE A 54 -3.76 8.29 -1.27
CA ILE A 54 -3.42 9.08 -0.08
C ILE A 54 -3.54 8.15 1.13
N ASP A 55 -2.48 8.03 1.91
CA ASP A 55 -2.49 7.28 3.17
C ASP A 55 -3.06 8.13 4.31
N PHE A 56 -4.21 7.72 4.82
CA PHE A 56 -4.86 8.31 6.00
C PHE A 56 -4.64 7.49 7.28
N THR A 57 -3.80 6.47 7.23
CA THR A 57 -3.56 5.53 8.34
C THR A 57 -2.23 5.77 9.04
N SER A 58 -1.25 6.36 8.34
CA SER A 58 0.15 6.45 8.76
C SER A 58 0.71 5.08 9.20
N GLY A 59 0.26 3.98 8.57
CA GLY A 59 0.65 2.63 8.97
C GLY A 59 0.35 2.32 10.44
N VAL A 60 -0.86 2.64 10.92
CA VAL A 60 -1.23 2.56 12.34
C VAL A 60 -0.39 3.51 13.20
N LEU A 61 -0.37 4.80 12.81
CA LEU A 61 0.31 5.90 13.51
C LEU A 61 1.85 5.79 13.57
N VAL A 62 2.47 4.90 12.79
CA VAL A 62 3.92 4.67 12.77
C VAL A 62 4.63 5.74 11.93
N THR A 63 4.11 6.05 10.74
CA THR A 63 4.82 6.88 9.75
C THR A 63 4.42 8.36 9.80
N ASN A 64 4.28 8.91 11.01
CA ASN A 64 3.82 10.30 11.22
C ASN A 64 4.77 11.37 10.66
N VAL A 65 6.07 11.07 10.53
CA VAL A 65 7.05 11.95 9.87
C VAL A 65 7.03 11.80 8.34
N GLY A 66 6.13 10.99 7.80
CA GLY A 66 6.02 10.64 6.39
C GLY A 66 6.74 9.35 6.04
N HIS A 67 6.16 8.59 5.11
CA HIS A 67 6.80 7.41 4.52
C HIS A 67 8.13 7.79 3.87
N SER A 68 9.15 6.94 4.05
CA SER A 68 10.47 7.09 3.42
C SER A 68 11.13 8.47 3.62
N HIS A 69 10.93 9.10 4.77
CA HIS A 69 11.46 10.44 5.04
C HIS A 69 13.00 10.49 4.84
N PRO A 70 13.56 11.41 4.01
CA PRO A 70 14.95 11.35 3.56
C PRO A 70 15.99 11.35 4.69
N LYS A 71 15.69 12.01 5.82
CA LYS A 71 16.55 12.03 7.00
C LYS A 71 16.70 10.64 7.65
N HIS A 72 15.66 9.82 7.60
CA HIS A 72 15.60 8.53 8.30
C HIS A 72 15.99 7.36 7.42
N VAL A 73 15.78 7.43 6.11
CA VAL A 73 16.20 6.38 5.16
C VAL A 73 17.73 6.28 5.04
N ARG A 74 18.47 7.36 5.32
CA ARG A 74 19.93 7.41 5.24
C ARG A 74 20.65 7.16 6.58
N ALA A 75 19.91 6.94 7.66
CA ALA A 75 20.45 6.85 9.01
C ALA A 75 21.04 5.46 9.33
#